data_AF-A0A3B0JJB8-F1
#
_entry.id   AF-A0A3B0JJB8-F1
#
_cell.length_a   1.000
_cell.length_b   1.000
_cell.length_c   1.000
_cell.angle_alpha   90.00
_cell.angle_beta   90.00
_cell.angle_gamma   90.00
#
_symmetry.space_group_name_H-M   'P 1'
#
loop_
_entity.id
_entity.type
_entity.pdbx_description
1 polymer ?
#
loop_
_entity_poly.entity_id
_entity_poly.type
_entity_poly.pdbx_seq_one_letter_code
_entity_poly.pdbx_strand_id
1 'polypeptide(L)'
;MSNIKKVCLCLMLSLAWTLISADTPIRHCADSSIPLPLMVQINECDTLPCDLWKGSEAKIDIQFVATRNTMKQLTAEVRLTSLGVTLPYDLDAKRGNVCQNLLHGAYCPLDAGEDVTYELLLPVEPTQIEVPTRLEVRLLDVDNGNQVVSCFVTDTRVKKPNSL
;
A
#
# COMPACT_ATOMS: atom_id res chain seq x y z
N MET A 1 -44.43 7.12 36.45
CA MET A 1 -43.55 7.90 35.54
C MET A 1 -42.07 7.82 35.95
N SER A 2 -41.46 6.62 36.08
CA SER A 2 -40.06 6.51 36.56
C SER A 2 -39.27 5.31 35.97
N ASN A 3 -39.55 4.91 34.73
CA ASN A 3 -38.76 3.85 34.04
C ASN A 3 -38.37 4.20 32.60
N ILE A 4 -39.08 5.08 31.92
CA ILE A 4 -38.79 5.48 30.52
C ILE A 4 -37.50 6.33 30.41
N LYS A 5 -37.18 7.13 31.44
CA LYS A 5 -35.97 7.98 31.45
C LYS A 5 -34.66 7.19 31.60
N LYS A 6 -34.70 5.99 32.19
CA LYS A 6 -33.50 5.14 32.35
C LYS A 6 -33.18 4.34 31.08
N VAL A 7 -34.21 3.90 30.35
CA VAL A 7 -34.06 3.12 29.11
C VAL A 7 -33.46 3.97 27.98
N CYS A 8 -33.80 5.27 27.93
CA CYS A 8 -33.27 6.17 26.90
C CYS A 8 -31.80 6.59 27.14
N LEU A 9 -31.36 6.61 28.41
CA LEU A 9 -30.00 7.03 28.77
C LEU A 9 -28.93 5.96 28.47
N CYS A 10 -29.30 4.68 28.39
CA CYS A 10 -28.38 3.60 28.03
C CYS A 10 -28.25 3.41 26.50
N LEU A 11 -29.24 3.81 25.70
CA LEU A 11 -29.21 3.63 24.25
C LEU A 11 -28.33 4.64 23.50
N MET A 12 -27.97 5.76 24.14
CA MET A 12 -27.12 6.80 23.54
C MET A 12 -25.63 6.64 23.88
N LEU A 13 -25.27 5.65 24.71
CA LEU A 13 -23.88 5.37 25.09
C LEU A 13 -23.23 4.27 24.25
N SER A 14 -23.83 3.91 23.11
CA SER A 14 -23.19 3.12 22.05
C SER A 14 -22.79 4.04 20.90
N LEU A 15 -22.11 5.15 21.18
CA LEU A 15 -21.21 5.73 20.18
C LEU A 15 -20.09 4.70 20.00
N ALA A 16 -20.31 3.79 19.06
CA ALA A 16 -19.27 2.94 18.54
C ALA A 16 -18.07 3.83 18.22
N TRP A 17 -16.95 3.60 18.90
CA TRP A 17 -15.68 4.09 18.43
C TRP A 17 -15.45 3.42 17.09
N THR A 18 -15.88 4.09 16.02
CA THR A 18 -15.43 3.74 14.68
C THR A 18 -13.94 4.00 14.70
N LEU A 19 -13.14 2.92 14.71
CA LEU A 19 -11.72 3.01 14.44
C LEU A 19 -11.62 3.59 13.03
N ILE A 20 -11.34 4.89 12.94
CA ILE A 20 -10.96 5.51 11.69
C ILE A 20 -9.58 4.94 11.40
N SER A 21 -9.52 3.93 10.54
CA SER A 21 -8.25 3.51 9.94
C SER A 21 -7.78 4.69 9.11
N ALA A 22 -6.65 5.26 9.48
CA ALA A 22 -5.99 6.27 8.66
C ALA A 22 -5.01 5.57 7.72
N ASP A 23 -5.02 5.99 6.46
CA ASP A 23 -4.16 5.42 5.43
C ASP A 23 -2.69 5.77 5.69
N THR A 24 -1.77 4.94 5.17
CA THR A 24 -0.34 5.22 5.28
C THR A 24 0.00 6.53 4.55
N PRO A 25 0.65 7.51 5.22
CA PRO A 25 1.04 8.74 4.55
C PRO A 25 2.05 8.50 3.42
N ILE A 26 1.79 9.09 2.25
CA ILE A 26 2.63 8.97 1.05
C ILE A 26 2.99 10.35 0.46
N ARG A 27 3.99 10.37 -0.41
CA ARG A 27 4.41 11.55 -1.17
C ARG A 27 4.59 11.19 -2.65
N HIS A 28 4.59 12.21 -3.50
CA HIS A 28 4.94 12.02 -4.91
C HIS A 28 6.36 11.49 -5.08
N CYS A 29 6.53 10.68 -6.12
CA CYS A 29 7.84 10.35 -6.65
C CYS A 29 8.52 11.60 -7.22
N ALA A 30 9.80 11.46 -7.62
CA ALA A 30 10.61 12.60 -8.08
C ALA A 30 9.96 13.39 -9.23
N ASP A 31 9.25 12.71 -10.12
CA ASP A 31 8.38 13.34 -11.12
C ASP A 31 6.97 13.50 -10.54
N SER A 32 6.61 14.74 -10.20
CA SER A 32 5.31 15.09 -9.63
C SER A 32 4.16 15.05 -10.64
N SER A 33 4.45 14.87 -11.94
CA SER A 33 3.40 14.70 -12.95
C SER A 33 2.78 13.29 -12.92
N ILE A 34 3.47 12.32 -12.31
CA ILE A 34 2.97 10.97 -12.15
C ILE A 34 1.88 10.97 -11.05
N PRO A 35 0.70 10.40 -11.32
CA PRO A 35 -0.38 10.32 -10.34
C PRO A 35 0.03 9.57 -9.07
N LEU A 36 -0.46 10.05 -7.92
CA LEU A 36 -0.48 9.26 -6.69
C LEU A 36 -1.58 8.19 -6.78
N PRO A 37 -1.43 7.06 -6.06
CA PRO A 37 -2.57 6.21 -5.77
C PRO A 37 -3.60 6.99 -4.91
N LEU A 38 -4.85 6.56 -4.96
CA LEU A 38 -5.93 7.11 -4.13
C LEU A 38 -5.67 6.82 -2.64
N MET A 39 -5.12 5.64 -2.35
CA MET A 39 -4.87 5.14 -1.01
C MET A 39 -3.68 4.18 -1.03
N VAL A 40 -2.88 4.19 0.04
CA VAL A 40 -1.90 3.15 0.36
C VAL A 40 -2.07 2.74 1.81
N GLN A 41 -2.09 1.44 2.08
CA GLN A 41 -2.09 0.90 3.43
C GLN A 41 -0.99 -0.14 3.59
N ILE A 42 0.03 0.17 4.40
CA ILE A 42 1.12 -0.76 4.76
C ILE A 42 0.80 -1.38 6.12
N ASN A 43 0.41 -2.66 6.16
CA ASN A 43 -0.05 -3.33 7.39
C ASN A 43 -1.06 -2.42 8.15
N GLU A 44 -0.89 -2.20 9.46
CA GLU A 44 -1.64 -1.20 10.24
C GLU A 44 -0.82 0.10 10.49
N CYS A 45 -0.11 0.60 9.46
CA CYS A 45 0.68 1.82 9.57
C CYS A 45 -0.10 3.08 9.18
N ASP A 46 -0.44 3.91 10.15
CA ASP A 46 -1.03 5.24 9.97
C ASP A 46 -0.04 6.39 10.24
N THR A 47 1.16 6.06 10.73
CA THR A 47 2.17 7.02 11.16
C THR A 47 3.56 6.60 10.69
N LEU A 48 4.31 7.57 10.16
CA LEU A 48 5.64 7.32 9.63
C LEU A 48 6.72 7.36 10.72
N PRO A 49 7.81 6.58 10.60
CA PRO A 49 8.05 5.60 9.54
C PRO A 49 7.33 4.27 9.78
N CYS A 50 6.86 3.62 8.71
CA CYS A 50 6.24 2.30 8.83
C CYS A 50 7.26 1.22 9.19
N ASP A 51 6.90 0.38 10.16
CA ASP A 51 7.71 -0.75 10.60
C ASP A 51 7.56 -1.93 9.63
N LEU A 52 8.68 -2.35 9.01
CA LEU A 52 8.77 -3.56 8.20
C LEU A 52 9.50 -4.63 9.02
N TRP A 53 8.83 -5.74 9.31
CA TRP A 53 9.34 -6.74 10.25
C TRP A 53 10.18 -7.79 9.55
N LYS A 54 11.40 -8.02 10.05
CA LYS A 54 12.32 -9.02 9.50
C LYS A 54 11.73 -10.43 9.58
N GLY A 55 11.88 -11.19 8.50
CA GLY A 55 11.37 -12.55 8.38
C GLY A 55 9.86 -12.64 8.14
N SER A 56 9.20 -11.53 7.78
CA SER A 56 7.79 -11.49 7.42
C SER A 56 7.58 -10.90 6.01
N GLU A 57 6.32 -10.83 5.60
CA GLU A 57 5.90 -10.05 4.44
C GLU A 57 5.20 -8.79 4.94
N ALA A 58 5.54 -7.64 4.37
CA ALA A 58 4.77 -6.42 4.54
C ALA A 58 3.64 -6.42 3.51
N LYS A 59 2.40 -6.40 3.97
CA LYS A 59 1.24 -6.28 3.11
C LYS A 59 1.02 -4.81 2.77
N ILE A 60 0.95 -4.50 1.48
CA ILE A 60 0.79 -3.13 0.97
C ILE A 60 -0.40 -3.12 0.02
N ASP A 61 -1.52 -2.57 0.47
CA ASP A 61 -2.71 -2.36 -0.36
C ASP A 61 -2.59 -1.02 -1.07
N ILE A 62 -2.67 -1.02 -2.40
CA ILE A 62 -2.48 0.17 -3.25
C ILE A 62 -3.74 0.35 -4.09
N GLN A 63 -4.56 1.34 -3.77
CA GLN A 63 -5.72 1.70 -4.59
C GLN A 63 -5.28 2.72 -5.65
N PHE A 64 -5.42 2.37 -6.93
CA PHE A 64 -5.04 3.25 -8.04
C PHE A 64 -6.13 3.30 -9.10
N VAL A 65 -6.04 4.31 -9.97
CA VAL A 65 -6.97 4.50 -11.09
C VAL A 65 -6.29 4.13 -12.40
N ALA A 66 -6.92 3.28 -13.20
CA ALA A 66 -6.45 2.93 -14.53
C ALA A 66 -6.47 4.15 -15.46
N THR A 67 -5.38 4.36 -16.21
CA THR A 67 -5.13 5.59 -16.98
C THR A 67 -5.55 5.49 -18.45
N ARG A 68 -5.82 4.28 -18.95
CA ARG A 68 -6.31 4.05 -20.31
C ARG A 68 -7.15 2.78 -20.39
N ASN A 69 -7.85 2.62 -21.51
CA ASN A 69 -8.63 1.40 -21.78
C ASN A 69 -7.72 0.21 -22.07
N THR A 70 -8.21 -0.97 -21.69
CA THR A 70 -7.62 -2.27 -22.04
C THR A 70 -6.17 -2.44 -21.55
N MET A 71 -5.92 -2.15 -20.28
CA MET A 71 -4.66 -2.41 -19.60
C MET A 71 -4.64 -3.88 -19.17
N LYS A 72 -3.93 -4.75 -19.90
CA LYS A 72 -3.92 -6.22 -19.67
C LYS A 72 -2.72 -6.69 -18.87
N GLN A 73 -1.59 -6.01 -19.01
CA GLN A 73 -0.34 -6.37 -18.35
C GLN A 73 0.17 -5.19 -17.53
N LEU A 74 0.06 -5.34 -16.22
CA LEU A 74 0.51 -4.36 -15.22
C LEU A 74 1.52 -5.02 -14.30
N THR A 75 2.63 -4.32 -14.03
CA THR A 75 3.66 -4.79 -13.10
C THR A 75 4.03 -3.74 -12.07
N ALA A 76 4.39 -4.17 -10.87
CA ALA A 76 4.96 -3.31 -9.85
C ALA A 76 6.49 -3.35 -9.89
N GLU A 77 7.12 -2.19 -9.73
CA GLU A 77 8.54 -2.06 -9.43
C GLU A 77 8.72 -1.42 -8.06
N VAL A 78 9.69 -1.93 -7.29
CA VAL A 78 10.00 -1.44 -5.96
C VAL A 78 11.45 -0.97 -5.92
N ARG A 79 11.67 0.22 -5.33
CA ARG A 79 13.01 0.75 -5.06
C ARG A 79 13.13 1.09 -3.58
N LEU A 80 14.26 0.73 -3.00
CA LEU A 80 14.58 1.04 -1.61
C LEU A 80 15.75 2.03 -1.57
N THR A 81 15.60 3.10 -0.81
CA THR A 81 16.70 4.06 -0.57
C THR A 81 17.08 4.07 0.89
N SER A 82 18.31 3.70 1.20
CA SER A 82 18.85 3.71 2.56
C SER A 82 20.24 4.34 2.53
N LEU A 83 20.55 5.19 3.52
CA LEU A 83 21.87 5.86 3.63
C LEU A 83 22.30 6.61 2.35
N GLY A 84 21.34 7.15 1.60
CA GLY A 84 21.58 7.89 0.36
C GLY A 84 21.79 7.02 -0.90
N VAL A 85 21.72 5.70 -0.79
CA VAL A 85 21.85 4.76 -1.92
C VAL A 85 20.47 4.20 -2.27
N THR A 86 20.08 4.30 -3.54
CA THR A 86 18.83 3.74 -4.07
C THR A 86 19.11 2.46 -4.86
N LEU A 87 18.53 1.34 -4.43
CA LEU A 87 18.64 0.05 -5.10
C LEU A 87 17.25 -0.43 -5.56
N PRO A 88 17.14 -1.07 -6.73
CA PRO A 88 15.94 -1.83 -7.07
C PRO A 88 15.80 -3.01 -6.12
N TYR A 89 14.57 -3.29 -5.69
CA TYR A 89 14.24 -4.53 -4.99
C TYR A 89 13.86 -5.58 -6.03
N ASP A 90 14.47 -6.76 -5.95
CA ASP A 90 14.20 -7.88 -6.85
C ASP A 90 12.88 -8.55 -6.46
N LEU A 91 11.77 -8.00 -6.97
CA LEU A 91 10.44 -8.52 -6.75
C LEU A 91 10.17 -9.66 -7.74
N ASP A 92 9.80 -10.84 -7.23
CA ASP A 92 9.48 -11.94 -8.13
C ASP A 92 8.25 -11.64 -9.00
N ALA A 93 8.20 -12.31 -10.15
CA ALA A 93 7.18 -12.07 -11.16
C ALA A 93 5.74 -12.30 -10.67
N LYS A 94 5.52 -13.19 -9.70
CA LYS A 94 4.16 -13.44 -9.18
C LYS A 94 3.70 -12.28 -8.31
N ARG A 95 4.54 -11.79 -7.41
CA ARG A 95 4.23 -10.64 -6.55
C ARG A 95 4.12 -9.36 -7.37
N GLY A 96 5.01 -9.17 -8.34
CA GLY A 96 5.00 -8.00 -9.22
C GLY A 96 3.82 -7.93 -10.19
N ASN A 97 3.17 -9.05 -10.52
CA ASN A 97 2.03 -9.06 -11.43
C ASN A 97 0.79 -8.42 -10.78
N VAL A 98 0.50 -7.17 -11.12
CA VAL A 98 -0.61 -6.41 -10.54
C VAL A 98 -1.95 -7.08 -10.81
N CYS A 99 -2.18 -7.52 -12.05
CA CYS A 99 -3.44 -8.14 -12.47
C CYS A 99 -3.77 -9.43 -11.73
N GLN A 100 -2.77 -10.20 -11.29
CA GLN A 100 -2.97 -11.45 -10.54
C GLN A 100 -3.25 -11.23 -9.05
N ASN A 101 -2.91 -10.05 -8.51
CA ASN A 101 -3.05 -9.74 -7.09
C ASN A 101 -4.01 -8.56 -6.87
N LEU A 102 -4.98 -8.37 -7.76
CA LEU A 102 -6.08 -7.44 -7.54
C LEU A 102 -7.03 -8.02 -6.48
N LEU A 103 -7.47 -7.16 -5.56
CA LEU A 103 -8.41 -7.51 -4.51
C LEU A 103 -9.86 -7.38 -4.96
N HIS A 104 -10.79 -7.84 -4.10
CA HIS A 104 -12.23 -7.66 -4.25
C HIS A 104 -12.84 -8.22 -5.55
N GLY A 105 -12.16 -9.18 -6.18
CA GLY A 105 -12.62 -9.82 -7.41
C GLY A 105 -12.41 -8.97 -8.67
N ALA A 106 -11.67 -7.86 -8.58
CA ALA A 106 -11.22 -7.13 -9.76
C ALA A 106 -10.23 -7.98 -10.56
N TYR A 107 -10.21 -7.80 -11.88
CA TYR A 107 -9.35 -8.55 -12.79
C TYR A 107 -9.06 -7.72 -14.04
N CYS A 108 -7.92 -7.97 -14.68
CA CYS A 108 -7.57 -7.34 -15.94
C CYS A 108 -8.33 -8.01 -17.13
N PRO A 109 -8.61 -7.29 -18.23
CA PRO A 109 -8.19 -5.91 -18.52
C PRO A 109 -8.88 -4.86 -17.67
N LEU A 110 -8.14 -3.80 -17.31
CA LEU A 110 -8.71 -2.60 -16.71
C LEU A 110 -9.01 -1.55 -17.78
N ASP A 111 -10.09 -0.81 -17.60
CA ASP A 111 -10.50 0.32 -18.43
C ASP A 111 -10.32 1.67 -17.73
N ALA A 112 -10.21 2.75 -18.52
CA ALA A 112 -9.86 4.06 -17.99
C ALA A 112 -10.87 4.54 -16.95
N GLY A 113 -10.36 5.00 -15.81
CA GLY A 113 -11.19 5.50 -14.70
C GLY A 113 -11.67 4.42 -13.74
N GLU A 114 -11.42 3.13 -14.00
CA GLU A 114 -11.63 2.09 -13.00
C GLU A 114 -10.64 2.27 -11.84
N ASP A 115 -11.16 2.28 -10.61
CA ASP A 115 -10.36 2.23 -9.40
C ASP A 115 -10.31 0.81 -8.86
N VAL A 116 -9.10 0.30 -8.67
CA VAL A 116 -8.87 -1.06 -8.18
C VAL A 116 -7.79 -1.07 -7.11
N THR A 117 -7.80 -2.10 -6.28
CA THR A 117 -6.80 -2.29 -5.23
C THR A 117 -5.89 -3.45 -5.57
N TYR A 118 -4.59 -3.17 -5.62
CA TYR A 118 -3.52 -4.16 -5.78
C TYR A 118 -2.90 -4.47 -4.42
N GLU A 119 -2.82 -5.75 -4.06
CA GLU A 119 -2.09 -6.21 -2.88
C GLU A 119 -0.67 -6.60 -3.26
N LEU A 120 0.31 -5.84 -2.77
CA LEU A 120 1.72 -6.20 -2.83
C LEU A 120 2.14 -6.82 -1.49
N LEU A 121 2.51 -8.10 -1.52
CA LEU A 121 3.16 -8.76 -0.39
C LEU A 121 4.68 -8.60 -0.54
N LEU A 122 5.30 -7.63 0.14
CA LEU A 122 6.73 -7.35 0.03
C LEU A 122 7.54 -8.16 1.07
N PRO A 123 8.40 -9.13 0.67
CA PRO A 123 9.20 -9.89 1.63
C PRO A 123 10.27 -9.04 2.30
N VAL A 124 10.42 -9.20 3.62
CA VAL A 124 11.42 -8.51 4.42
C VAL A 124 12.43 -9.54 4.94
N GLU A 125 13.55 -9.70 4.23
CA GLU A 125 14.50 -10.77 4.52
C GLU A 125 15.12 -10.66 5.93
N PRO A 126 15.36 -11.79 6.63
CA PRO A 126 16.03 -11.78 7.94
C PRO A 126 17.42 -11.15 7.95
N THR A 127 18.06 -11.05 6.78
CA THR A 127 19.39 -10.45 6.60
C THR A 127 19.36 -8.95 6.34
N GLN A 128 18.18 -8.35 6.09
CA GLN A 128 18.06 -6.90 5.87
C GLN A 128 18.52 -6.10 7.10
N ILE A 129 19.16 -4.97 6.83
CA ILE A 129 19.73 -4.10 7.87
C ILE A 129 18.61 -3.23 8.47
N GLU A 130 18.62 -3.06 9.79
CA GLU A 130 17.65 -2.24 10.54
C GLU A 130 17.97 -0.74 10.40
N VAL A 131 17.69 -0.19 9.22
CA VAL A 131 17.91 1.23 8.88
C VAL A 131 16.63 1.90 8.38
N PRO A 132 16.51 3.23 8.56
CA PRO A 132 15.52 4.01 7.84
C PRO A 132 15.67 3.81 6.34
N THR A 133 14.54 3.55 5.68
CA THR A 133 14.48 3.22 4.27
C THR A 133 13.34 3.99 3.63
N ARG A 134 13.59 4.66 2.51
CA ARG A 134 12.50 5.18 1.69
C ARG A 134 12.06 4.07 0.75
N LEU A 135 10.78 3.71 0.84
CA LEU A 135 10.12 2.81 -0.10
C LEU A 135 9.54 3.64 -1.23
N GLU A 136 9.87 3.28 -2.47
CA GLU A 136 9.22 3.79 -3.68
C GLU A 136 8.59 2.62 -4.42
N VAL A 137 7.32 2.76 -4.79
CA VAL A 137 6.58 1.76 -5.59
C VAL A 137 6.03 2.43 -6.84
N ARG A 138 6.24 1.80 -7.99
CA ARG A 138 5.73 2.20 -9.30
C ARG A 138 4.83 1.12 -9.87
N LEU A 139 3.68 1.49 -10.40
CA LEU A 139 2.84 0.61 -11.20
C LEU A 139 3.04 0.95 -12.68
N LEU A 140 3.39 -0.04 -13.48
CA LEU A 140 3.77 0.13 -14.88
C LEU A 140 2.82 -0.63 -15.79
N ASP A 141 2.38 0.05 -16.86
CA ASP A 141 1.65 -0.56 -17.95
C ASP A 141 2.62 -1.14 -18.99
N VAL A 142 2.81 -2.45 -18.93
CA VAL A 142 3.78 -3.18 -19.77
C VAL A 142 3.37 -3.14 -21.24
N ASP A 143 2.07 -3.22 -21.52
CA ASP A 143 1.55 -3.18 -22.88
C ASP A 143 1.70 -1.80 -23.55
N ASN A 144 1.98 -0.76 -22.75
CA ASN A 144 2.19 0.61 -23.23
C ASN A 144 3.61 1.11 -22.97
N GLY A 145 4.60 0.24 -23.20
CA GLY A 145 6.02 0.62 -23.12
C GLY A 145 6.49 0.98 -21.71
N ASN A 146 5.92 0.34 -20.69
CA ASN A 146 6.20 0.58 -19.27
C ASN A 146 5.87 2.01 -18.81
N GLN A 147 4.80 2.62 -19.36
CA GLN A 147 4.32 3.89 -18.86
C GLN A 147 3.91 3.77 -17.38
N VAL A 148 4.35 4.71 -16.55
CA VAL A 148 4.00 4.74 -15.12
C VAL A 148 2.55 5.18 -14.95
N VAL A 149 1.74 4.29 -14.37
CA VAL A 149 0.31 4.49 -14.08
C VAL A 149 0.13 5.24 -12.77
N SER A 150 0.89 4.84 -11.75
CA SER A 150 0.87 5.42 -10.41
C SER A 150 2.23 5.24 -9.75
N CYS A 151 2.63 6.20 -8.91
CA CYS A 151 3.88 6.13 -8.17
C CYS A 151 3.75 6.83 -6.82
N PHE A 152 4.31 6.23 -5.77
CA PHE A 152 4.43 6.89 -4.48
C PHE A 152 5.74 6.58 -3.78
N VAL A 153 6.10 7.46 -2.84
CA VAL A 153 7.17 7.23 -1.87
C VAL A 153 6.64 7.35 -0.45
N THR A 154 7.15 6.52 0.45
CA THR A 154 6.89 6.61 1.88
C THR A 154 8.13 6.25 2.69
N ASP A 155 8.19 6.70 3.95
CA ASP A 155 9.31 6.44 4.84
C ASP A 155 9.01 5.20 5.69
N THR A 156 9.89 4.20 5.61
CA THR A 156 9.80 2.94 6.33
C THR A 156 11.08 2.72 7.15
N ARG A 157 11.07 1.70 8.01
CA ARG A 157 12.28 1.19 8.65
C ARG A 157 12.14 -0.32 8.87
N VAL A 158 13.24 -1.04 8.70
CA VAL A 158 13.29 -2.46 9.00
C VAL A 158 13.51 -2.65 10.49
N LYS A 159 12.76 -3.55 11.12
CA LYS A 159 12.89 -3.90 12.55
C LYS A 159 12.89 -5.40 12.76
N LYS A 160 13.72 -5.86 13.70
CA LYS A 160 13.63 -7.23 14.19
C LYS A 160 12.37 -7.40 15.07
N PRO A 161 11.60 -8.49 14.92
CA PRO A 161 10.55 -8.84 15.87
C PRO A 161 11.11 -9.00 17.29
N ASN A 162 10.37 -8.58 18.31
CA ASN A 162 10.73 -8.89 19.69
C ASN A 162 10.63 -10.41 19.89
N SER A 163 11.73 -11.05 20.23
CA SER A 163 11.73 -12.43 20.72
C SER A 163 11.13 -12.45 22.13
N LEU A 164 9.93 -13.00 22.27
CA LEU A 164 9.34 -13.36 23.57
C LEU A 164 10.16 -14.46 24.26
#